data_AF-A0A9D7KK95-F1
#
_entry.id   AF-A0A9D7KK95-F1
#
_cell.length_a   1.000
_cell.length_b   1.000
_cell.length_c   1.000
_cell.angle_alpha   90.00
_cell.angle_beta   90.00
_cell.angle_gamma   90.00
#
_symmetry.space_group_name_H-M   'P 1'
#
loop_
_entity.id
_entity.type
_entity.pdbx_description
1 polymer ?
#
loop_
_entity_poly.entity_id
_entity_poly.type
_entity_poly.pdbx_seq_one_letter_code
_entity_poly.pdbx_strand_id
1 'polypeptide(L)'
;MLLSVCFVTPFLFTGCSEKIEEPVLPPSVTPSEKELAKSAFVAFTQNLDSIPVVERDNAVQKFLTRNPVSPVIEESSLACFFWYGKADTVMIQGDIQMAWTGADTMKAINCGDSTFFFKIYSLPKDARIDYLYLVDGVETIDPRNPVITPSGFGNHSQCAMPAFVPDTIRDYNSNIQHGTVDSLKFGSASSANGSRTIKIYKPFGFDSLKNLPSFYINDGLKAIEYCSYINILDNLIASGKISPVVVVFIEYKEGDQDFS
;
A
#
# COMPACT_ATOMS: atom_id res chain seq x y z
N MET A 1 59.44 28.99 2.58
CA MET A 1 58.67 30.24 2.64
C MET A 1 57.26 29.92 2.17
N LEU A 2 56.33 29.92 3.14
CA LEU A 2 54.87 29.82 3.09
C LEU A 2 54.20 28.61 2.38
N LEU A 3 53.77 27.66 3.23
CA LEU A 3 52.51 26.92 3.06
C LEU A 3 51.34 27.93 3.07
N SER A 4 50.44 27.85 2.09
CA SER A 4 49.12 28.49 2.17
C SER A 4 48.10 27.42 2.53
N VAL A 5 47.55 27.55 3.73
CA VAL A 5 46.49 26.72 4.29
C VAL A 5 45.16 27.26 3.77
N CYS A 6 44.44 26.48 2.96
CA CYS A 6 43.04 26.78 2.64
C CYS A 6 42.19 26.52 3.90
N PHE A 7 41.71 27.60 4.52
CA PHE A 7 40.67 27.52 5.54
C PHE A 7 39.38 27.04 4.88
N VAL A 8 38.93 25.84 5.24
CA VAL A 8 37.55 25.40 5.00
C VAL A 8 36.71 26.07 6.09
N THR A 9 35.99 27.12 5.73
CA THR A 9 34.92 27.68 6.56
C THR A 9 33.77 26.67 6.58
N PRO A 10 33.35 26.16 7.74
CA PRO A 10 32.13 25.36 7.81
C PRO A 10 30.95 26.31 7.60
N PHE A 11 30.26 26.18 6.47
CA PHE A 11 28.90 26.67 6.36
C PHE A 11 28.05 25.81 7.29
N LEU A 12 27.75 26.35 8.47
CA LEU A 12 26.66 25.86 9.30
C LEU A 12 25.37 26.10 8.52
N PHE A 13 24.90 25.07 7.83
CA PHE A 13 23.50 25.01 7.45
C PHE A 13 22.71 25.02 8.76
N THR A 14 22.05 26.12 9.05
CA THR A 14 20.94 26.14 10.00
C THR A 14 19.85 25.26 9.40
N GLY A 15 19.92 23.96 9.66
CA GLY A 15 18.80 23.06 9.46
C GLY A 15 17.60 23.66 10.19
N CYS A 16 16.44 23.64 9.52
CA CYS A 16 15.18 24.03 10.11
C CYS A 16 15.07 23.37 11.49
N SER A 17 14.93 24.20 12.52
CA SER A 17 14.53 23.82 13.88
C SER A 17 13.08 23.34 13.84
N GLU A 18 12.79 22.29 13.09
CA GLU A 18 11.60 21.49 13.36
C GLU A 18 11.93 20.66 14.58
N LYS A 19 11.21 20.93 15.67
CA LYS A 19 11.14 20.02 16.81
C LYS A 19 10.90 18.64 16.21
N ILE A 20 11.80 17.69 16.48
CA ILE A 20 11.54 16.28 16.21
C ILE A 20 10.34 15.97 17.10
N GLU A 21 9.14 16.00 16.53
CA GLU A 21 7.95 15.51 17.21
C GLU A 21 8.25 14.05 17.57
N GLU A 22 8.01 13.69 18.83
CA GLU A 22 8.11 12.29 19.23
C GLU A 22 7.26 11.46 18.27
N PRO A 23 7.76 10.29 17.82
CA PRO A 23 7.03 9.46 16.87
C PRO A 23 5.65 9.17 17.46
N VAL A 24 4.61 9.71 16.82
CA VAL A 24 3.22 9.43 17.19
C VAL A 24 3.07 7.92 17.10
N LEU A 25 2.77 7.27 18.23
CA LEU A 25 2.49 5.84 18.23
C LEU A 25 1.41 5.57 17.18
N PRO A 26 1.57 4.53 16.35
CA PRO A 26 0.56 4.21 15.35
C PRO A 26 -0.79 4.05 16.07
N PRO A 27 -1.87 4.59 15.50
CA PRO A 27 -3.19 4.47 16.10
C PRO A 27 -3.51 2.99 16.31
N SER A 28 -4.02 2.65 17.50
CA SER A 28 -4.45 1.28 17.80
C SER A 28 -5.48 0.84 16.77
N VAL A 29 -5.22 -0.29 16.11
CA VAL A 29 -6.17 -0.89 15.17
C VAL A 29 -7.25 -1.74 15.87
N THR A 30 -7.21 -1.81 17.20
CA THR A 30 -8.18 -2.55 18.00
C THR A 30 -9.41 -1.69 18.29
N PRO A 31 -10.62 -2.12 17.90
CA PRO A 31 -11.86 -1.41 18.22
C PRO A 31 -12.07 -1.27 19.73
N SER A 32 -12.58 -0.10 20.14
CA SER A 32 -13.07 0.11 21.50
C SER A 32 -14.41 -0.59 21.73
N GLU A 33 -14.73 -0.92 22.99
CA GLU A 33 -16.04 -1.48 23.36
C GLU A 33 -17.21 -0.58 22.92
N LYS A 34 -17.01 0.73 22.96
CA LYS A 34 -18.01 1.73 22.54
C LYS A 34 -18.30 1.67 21.04
N GLU A 35 -17.27 1.47 20.21
CA GLU A 35 -17.45 1.26 18.78
C GLU A 35 -18.17 -0.06 18.52
N LEU A 36 -17.73 -1.15 19.16
CA LEU A 36 -18.33 -2.47 18.99
C LEU A 36 -19.80 -2.53 19.44
N ALA A 37 -20.17 -1.81 20.51
CA ALA A 37 -21.53 -1.78 21.03
C ALA A 37 -22.57 -1.20 20.06
N LYS A 38 -22.12 -0.41 19.07
CA LYS A 38 -22.99 0.17 18.03
C LYS A 38 -22.99 -0.61 16.71
N SER A 39 -22.08 -1.57 16.57
CA SER A 39 -21.84 -2.26 15.32
C SER A 39 -22.98 -3.24 15.00
N ALA A 40 -23.60 -3.05 13.83
CA ALA A 40 -24.63 -3.97 13.34
C ALA A 40 -24.00 -5.32 12.95
N PHE A 41 -22.76 -5.31 12.44
CA PHE A 41 -21.96 -6.50 12.19
C PHE A 41 -21.70 -7.29 13.48
N VAL A 42 -21.30 -6.63 14.57
CA VAL A 42 -21.12 -7.29 15.88
C VAL A 42 -22.45 -7.89 16.35
N ALA A 43 -23.55 -7.14 16.31
CA ALA A 43 -24.87 -7.64 16.68
C ALA A 43 -25.28 -8.86 15.83
N PHE A 44 -24.97 -8.85 14.54
CA PHE A 44 -25.17 -10.01 13.66
C PHE A 44 -24.34 -11.22 14.11
N THR A 45 -23.05 -11.07 14.35
CA THR A 45 -22.18 -12.20 14.77
C THR A 45 -22.61 -12.79 16.11
N GLN A 46 -23.02 -11.96 17.06
CA GLN A 46 -23.57 -12.40 18.35
C GLN A 46 -24.89 -13.16 18.18
N ASN A 47 -25.81 -12.64 17.35
CA ASN A 47 -27.05 -13.33 17.04
C ASN A 47 -26.78 -14.67 16.34
N LEU A 48 -25.88 -14.69 15.36
CA LEU A 48 -25.50 -15.88 14.61
C LEU A 48 -24.95 -16.97 15.55
N ASP A 49 -24.13 -16.61 16.52
CA ASP A 49 -23.58 -17.56 17.49
C ASP A 49 -24.60 -18.01 18.55
N SER A 50 -25.71 -17.28 18.71
CA SER A 50 -26.77 -17.63 19.67
C SER A 50 -27.84 -18.59 19.11
N ILE A 51 -28.05 -18.60 17.79
CA ILE A 51 -29.09 -19.43 17.14
C ILE A 51 -28.58 -20.86 16.88
N PRO A 52 -29.49 -21.85 16.72
CA PRO A 52 -29.12 -23.23 16.42
C PRO A 52 -28.26 -23.35 15.16
N VAL A 53 -27.25 -24.23 15.18
CA VAL A 53 -26.29 -24.40 14.06
C VAL A 53 -26.98 -24.64 12.72
N VAL A 54 -28.08 -25.41 12.72
CA VAL A 54 -28.88 -25.72 11.53
C VAL A 54 -29.56 -24.49 10.90
N GLU A 55 -29.70 -23.38 11.62
CA GLU A 55 -30.29 -22.13 11.13
C GLU A 55 -29.25 -21.10 10.67
N ARG A 56 -27.97 -21.31 11.01
CA ARG A 56 -26.90 -20.33 10.82
C ARG A 56 -26.55 -20.08 9.36
N ASP A 57 -26.50 -21.11 8.51
CA ASP A 57 -26.27 -20.91 7.07
C ASP A 57 -27.30 -19.94 6.47
N ASN A 58 -28.59 -20.18 6.67
CA ASN A 58 -29.64 -19.29 6.18
C ASN A 58 -29.50 -17.84 6.72
N ALA A 59 -29.09 -17.68 7.98
CA ALA A 59 -28.80 -16.36 8.54
C ALA A 59 -27.60 -15.68 7.85
N VAL A 60 -26.52 -16.42 7.58
CA VAL A 60 -25.36 -15.92 6.83
C VAL A 60 -25.75 -15.58 5.39
N GLN A 61 -26.51 -16.42 4.69
CA GLN A 61 -26.96 -16.12 3.31
C GLN A 61 -27.76 -14.82 3.23
N LYS A 62 -28.64 -14.57 4.21
CA LYS A 62 -29.36 -13.28 4.32
C LYS A 62 -28.42 -12.11 4.59
N PHE A 63 -27.41 -12.29 5.43
CA PHE A 63 -26.38 -11.29 5.69
C PHE A 63 -25.58 -10.98 4.41
N LEU A 64 -25.11 -12.00 3.69
CA LEU A 64 -24.37 -11.87 2.44
C LEU A 64 -25.19 -11.20 1.34
N THR A 65 -26.50 -11.46 1.28
CA THR A 65 -27.40 -10.79 0.33
C THR A 65 -27.52 -9.29 0.63
N ARG A 66 -27.54 -8.90 1.91
CA ARG A 66 -27.60 -7.50 2.34
C ARG A 66 -26.25 -6.79 2.26
N ASN A 67 -25.15 -7.55 2.39
CA ASN A 67 -23.77 -7.07 2.37
C ASN A 67 -22.98 -7.85 1.31
N PRO A 68 -23.23 -7.58 0.01
CA PRO A 68 -22.63 -8.36 -1.07
C PRO A 68 -21.13 -8.13 -1.23
N VAL A 69 -20.61 -7.03 -0.68
CA VAL A 69 -19.21 -6.60 -0.77
C VAL A 69 -18.54 -6.71 0.60
N SER A 70 -17.28 -7.14 0.59
CA SER A 70 -16.40 -7.17 1.76
C SER A 70 -15.23 -6.18 1.57
N PRO A 71 -14.72 -5.56 2.66
CA PRO A 71 -15.25 -5.60 4.03
C PRO A 71 -16.52 -4.76 4.21
N VAL A 72 -17.28 -5.01 5.29
CA VAL A 72 -18.37 -4.09 5.72
C VAL A 72 -17.75 -2.95 6.51
N ILE A 73 -18.03 -1.71 6.11
CA ILE A 73 -17.57 -0.51 6.82
C ILE A 73 -18.69 0.09 7.67
N GLU A 74 -18.44 0.33 8.95
CA GLU A 74 -19.41 0.92 9.90
C GLU A 74 -18.81 2.12 10.65
N GLU A 75 -19.67 3.08 11.04
CA GLU A 75 -19.31 4.25 11.87
C GLU A 75 -18.09 5.07 11.38
N SER A 76 -17.73 4.94 10.10
CA SER A 76 -16.55 5.55 9.44
C SER A 76 -15.17 5.10 9.93
N SER A 77 -15.07 4.19 10.91
CA SER A 77 -13.79 3.67 11.43
C SER A 77 -13.73 2.14 11.52
N LEU A 78 -14.87 1.45 11.61
CA LEU A 78 -14.87 -0.01 11.73
C LEU A 78 -14.81 -0.66 10.35
N ALA A 79 -13.78 -1.47 10.12
CA ALA A 79 -13.71 -2.38 8.99
C ALA A 79 -13.91 -3.81 9.46
N CYS A 80 -15.01 -4.42 9.03
CA CYS A 80 -15.44 -5.77 9.38
C CYS A 80 -15.14 -6.71 8.20
N PHE A 81 -14.02 -7.42 8.30
CA PHE A 81 -13.59 -8.41 7.32
C PHE A 81 -14.26 -9.76 7.61
N PHE A 82 -14.69 -10.46 6.56
CA PHE A 82 -15.34 -11.75 6.73
C PHE A 82 -15.11 -12.71 5.57
N TRP A 83 -15.14 -14.00 5.89
CA TRP A 83 -15.10 -15.09 4.91
C TRP A 83 -16.14 -16.15 5.30
N TYR A 84 -16.81 -16.74 4.31
CA TYR A 84 -17.81 -17.78 4.54
C TYR A 84 -17.65 -18.93 3.55
N GLY A 85 -17.48 -20.14 4.08
CA GLY A 85 -17.30 -21.36 3.29
C GLY A 85 -16.74 -22.52 4.11
N LYS A 86 -16.25 -23.54 3.41
CA LYS A 86 -15.57 -24.72 3.99
C LYS A 86 -14.09 -24.42 4.17
N ALA A 87 -13.67 -24.21 5.41
CA ALA A 87 -12.28 -24.08 5.82
C ALA A 87 -12.13 -24.44 7.29
N ASP A 88 -10.96 -24.92 7.69
CA ASP A 88 -10.63 -25.16 9.09
C ASP A 88 -10.14 -23.87 9.76
N THR A 89 -9.38 -23.06 9.01
CA THR A 89 -8.82 -21.80 9.49
C THR A 89 -8.87 -20.70 8.43
N VAL A 90 -9.15 -19.48 8.88
CA VAL A 90 -8.94 -18.28 8.06
C VAL A 90 -8.19 -17.26 8.91
N MET A 91 -7.11 -16.72 8.35
CA MET A 91 -6.37 -15.60 8.91
C MET A 91 -6.40 -14.42 7.93
N ILE A 92 -6.16 -13.21 8.42
CA ILE A 92 -5.99 -12.01 7.59
C ILE A 92 -4.58 -11.46 7.77
N GLN A 93 -3.93 -11.12 6.67
CA GLN A 93 -2.63 -10.43 6.64
C GLN A 93 -2.70 -9.24 5.69
N GLY A 94 -1.87 -8.23 5.92
CA GLY A 94 -1.87 -7.01 5.14
C GLY A 94 -1.11 -5.88 5.81
N ASP A 95 -1.38 -4.66 5.36
CA ASP A 95 -0.75 -3.46 5.91
C ASP A 95 -1.06 -3.25 7.41
N ILE A 96 -2.18 -3.82 7.89
CA ILE A 96 -2.71 -3.65 9.26
C ILE A 96 -1.78 -4.27 10.32
N GLN A 97 -1.15 -5.42 10.04
CA GLN A 97 -0.37 -6.17 11.03
C GLN A 97 1.11 -5.80 10.99
N MET A 98 1.41 -4.52 11.23
CA MET A 98 2.75 -3.95 11.12
C MET A 98 3.40 -4.26 9.75
N ALA A 99 2.66 -4.04 8.65
CA ALA A 99 3.10 -4.29 7.28
C ALA A 99 3.52 -5.75 7.02
N TRP A 100 2.55 -6.65 7.00
CA TRP A 100 2.73 -8.05 6.56
C TRP A 100 3.65 -8.91 7.46
N THR A 101 3.95 -8.46 8.67
CA THR A 101 4.85 -9.21 9.59
C THR A 101 4.24 -10.46 10.21
N GLY A 102 2.91 -10.53 10.26
CA GLY A 102 2.20 -11.70 10.76
C GLY A 102 0.70 -11.63 10.48
N ALA A 103 0.08 -12.79 10.29
CA ALA A 103 -1.36 -12.89 10.07
C ALA A 103 -2.14 -12.94 11.39
N ASP A 104 -3.30 -12.31 11.41
CA ASP A 104 -4.25 -12.36 12.52
C ASP A 104 -5.29 -13.46 12.28
N THR A 105 -5.47 -14.36 13.26
CA THR A 105 -6.54 -15.36 13.20
C THR A 105 -7.92 -14.69 13.25
N MET A 106 -8.82 -15.10 12.36
CA MET A 106 -10.22 -14.66 12.34
C MET A 106 -11.05 -15.52 13.32
N LYS A 107 -12.03 -14.89 13.99
CA LYS A 107 -13.00 -15.60 14.85
C LYS A 107 -13.90 -16.46 13.99
N ALA A 108 -14.17 -17.69 14.42
CA ALA A 108 -14.96 -18.67 13.67
C ALA A 108 -16.31 -18.95 14.34
N ILE A 109 -17.38 -18.98 13.55
CA ILE A 109 -18.72 -19.42 13.96
C ILE A 109 -19.14 -20.57 13.04
N ASN A 110 -19.20 -21.78 13.59
CA ASN A 110 -19.65 -22.98 12.89
C ASN A 110 -21.10 -22.80 12.40
N CYS A 111 -21.35 -23.04 11.12
CA CYS A 111 -22.66 -22.96 10.45
C CYS A 111 -23.06 -24.28 9.78
N GLY A 112 -22.59 -25.42 10.31
CA GLY A 112 -22.85 -26.76 9.76
C GLY A 112 -21.76 -27.17 8.80
N ASP A 113 -22.09 -27.25 7.51
CA ASP A 113 -21.13 -27.61 6.45
C ASP A 113 -20.15 -26.48 6.11
N SER A 114 -20.29 -25.29 6.71
CA SER A 114 -19.44 -24.13 6.47
C SER A 114 -19.26 -23.34 7.74
N THR A 115 -18.29 -22.45 7.76
CA THR A 115 -17.94 -21.62 8.91
C THR A 115 -17.90 -20.16 8.50
N PHE A 116 -18.46 -19.29 9.33
CA PHE A 116 -18.37 -17.84 9.17
C PHE A 116 -17.17 -17.34 9.97
N PHE A 117 -16.17 -16.82 9.27
CA PHE A 117 -14.96 -16.27 9.85
C PHE A 117 -15.00 -14.75 9.79
N PHE A 118 -14.58 -14.06 10.85
CA PHE A 118 -14.54 -12.59 10.86
C PHE A 118 -13.42 -12.00 11.72
N LYS A 119 -13.00 -10.78 11.36
CA LYS A 119 -12.07 -9.94 12.14
C LYS A 119 -12.46 -8.48 11.93
N ILE A 120 -12.42 -7.70 13.01
CA ILE A 120 -12.83 -6.30 13.00
C ILE A 120 -11.64 -5.46 13.43
N TYR A 121 -11.36 -4.40 12.68
CA TYR A 121 -10.35 -3.40 13.01
C TYR A 121 -11.00 -2.02 13.11
N SER A 122 -10.44 -1.16 13.97
CA SER A 122 -10.70 0.28 13.94
C SER A 122 -9.57 0.93 13.15
N LEU A 123 -9.90 1.63 12.08
CA LEU A 123 -8.94 2.20 11.14
C LEU A 123 -9.08 3.72 11.09
N PRO A 124 -8.00 4.46 10.80
CA PRO A 124 -8.11 5.86 10.41
C PRO A 124 -9.14 6.05 9.31
N LYS A 125 -9.91 7.14 9.38
CA LYS A 125 -11.07 7.36 8.49
C LYS A 125 -10.70 7.47 7.01
N ASP A 126 -9.45 7.82 6.75
CA ASP A 126 -8.83 7.99 5.44
C ASP A 126 -7.82 6.87 5.11
N ALA A 127 -7.81 5.79 5.90
CA ALA A 127 -6.93 4.66 5.63
C ALA A 127 -7.29 3.97 4.30
N ARG A 128 -6.25 3.53 3.59
CA ARG A 128 -6.35 2.58 2.49
C ARG A 128 -5.32 1.49 2.71
N ILE A 129 -5.78 0.25 2.67
CA ILE A 129 -5.04 -0.93 3.09
C ILE A 129 -5.14 -2.00 2.01
N ASP A 130 -4.03 -2.66 1.72
CA ASP A 130 -4.01 -3.93 1.02
C ASP A 130 -4.02 -5.10 2.00
N TYR A 131 -4.76 -6.16 1.66
CA TYR A 131 -4.86 -7.37 2.47
C TYR A 131 -5.06 -8.63 1.61
N LEU A 132 -4.77 -9.76 2.24
CA LEU A 132 -5.06 -11.12 1.79
C LEU A 132 -5.65 -11.94 2.94
N TYR A 133 -6.43 -12.96 2.60
CA TYR A 133 -6.73 -14.05 3.51
C TYR A 133 -5.71 -15.17 3.38
N LEU A 134 -5.48 -15.88 4.47
CA LEU A 134 -4.86 -17.20 4.48
C LEU A 134 -5.96 -18.22 4.80
N VAL A 135 -6.54 -18.83 3.77
CA VAL A 135 -7.58 -19.86 3.92
C VAL A 135 -6.90 -21.22 3.93
N ASP A 136 -6.91 -21.90 5.08
CA ASP A 136 -6.15 -23.13 5.31
C ASP A 136 -4.66 -23.02 4.89
N GLY A 137 -4.07 -21.87 5.17
CA GLY A 137 -2.68 -21.55 4.85
C GLY A 137 -2.43 -21.08 3.40
N VAL A 138 -3.45 -21.00 2.55
CA VAL A 138 -3.33 -20.55 1.17
C VAL A 138 -3.71 -19.08 1.03
N GLU A 139 -2.79 -18.28 0.48
CA GLU A 139 -3.05 -16.89 0.13
C GLU A 139 -4.21 -16.77 -0.86
N THR A 140 -5.22 -16.03 -0.44
CA THR A 140 -6.51 -15.92 -1.14
C THR A 140 -6.96 -14.47 -1.11
N ILE A 141 -7.17 -13.88 -2.30
CA ILE A 141 -7.87 -12.60 -2.40
C ILE A 141 -9.29 -12.73 -1.87
N ASP A 142 -9.82 -11.67 -1.28
CA ASP A 142 -11.22 -11.64 -0.86
C ASP A 142 -12.13 -11.73 -2.09
N PRO A 143 -12.86 -12.85 -2.27
CA PRO A 143 -13.68 -13.05 -3.47
C PRO A 143 -14.90 -12.11 -3.52
N ARG A 144 -15.19 -11.41 -2.41
CA ARG A 144 -16.28 -10.43 -2.30
C ARG A 144 -15.80 -8.99 -2.39
N ASN A 145 -14.49 -8.77 -2.49
CA ASN A 145 -13.94 -7.45 -2.71
C ASN A 145 -13.72 -7.21 -4.22
N PRO A 146 -14.47 -6.28 -4.85
CA PRO A 146 -14.30 -6.01 -6.28
C PRO A 146 -13.03 -5.20 -6.59
N VAL A 147 -12.36 -4.65 -5.57
CA VAL A 147 -11.19 -3.79 -5.74
C VAL A 147 -9.93 -4.60 -5.49
N ILE A 148 -9.11 -4.71 -6.53
CA ILE A 148 -7.83 -5.40 -6.51
C ILE A 148 -6.70 -4.39 -6.72
N THR A 149 -5.65 -4.54 -5.94
CA THR A 149 -4.39 -3.82 -6.09
C THR A 149 -3.33 -4.77 -6.65
N PRO A 150 -2.82 -4.53 -7.87
CA PRO A 150 -1.65 -5.23 -8.36
C PRO A 150 -0.40 -4.84 -7.57
N SER A 151 0.45 -5.80 -7.24
CA SER A 151 1.75 -5.57 -6.63
C SER A 151 2.81 -6.48 -7.24
N GLY A 152 4.08 -6.20 -6.92
CA GLY A 152 5.19 -7.09 -7.28
C GLY A 152 5.15 -8.48 -6.63
N PHE A 153 4.21 -8.71 -5.69
CA PHE A 153 3.99 -9.98 -5.00
C PHE A 153 2.65 -10.64 -5.37
N GLY A 154 1.97 -10.13 -6.40
CA GLY A 154 0.65 -10.59 -6.82
C GLY A 154 -0.45 -9.60 -6.49
N ASN A 155 -1.69 -10.06 -6.65
CA ASN A 155 -2.88 -9.24 -6.48
C ASN A 155 -3.35 -9.28 -5.02
N HIS A 156 -3.64 -8.11 -4.44
CA HIS A 156 -4.21 -7.98 -3.11
C HIS A 156 -5.61 -7.39 -3.17
N SER A 157 -6.43 -7.68 -2.16
CA SER A 157 -7.72 -7.00 -1.96
C SER A 157 -7.50 -5.65 -1.27
N GLN A 158 -8.36 -4.67 -1.56
CA GLN A 158 -8.20 -3.32 -1.02
C GLN A 158 -9.34 -2.92 -0.08
N CYS A 159 -9.01 -2.47 1.13
CA CYS A 159 -9.93 -1.81 2.03
C CYS A 159 -9.63 -0.30 2.02
N ALA A 160 -10.52 0.50 1.44
CA ALA A 160 -10.47 1.96 1.50
C ALA A 160 -11.57 2.47 2.44
N MET A 161 -11.18 3.25 3.44
CA MET A 161 -12.11 3.87 4.39
C MET A 161 -12.82 5.07 3.75
N PRO A 162 -14.00 5.50 4.24
CA PRO A 162 -14.85 6.43 3.51
C PRO A 162 -14.26 7.82 3.25
N ALA A 163 -13.28 8.26 4.05
CA ALA A 163 -12.59 9.54 3.85
C ALA A 163 -11.30 9.40 3.04
N PHE A 164 -10.95 8.20 2.56
CA PHE A 164 -9.79 8.01 1.69
C PHE A 164 -10.06 8.69 0.36
N VAL A 165 -9.11 9.53 -0.06
CA VAL A 165 -9.14 10.20 -1.37
C VAL A 165 -7.89 9.75 -2.14
N PRO A 166 -8.04 9.02 -3.27
CA PRO A 166 -6.90 8.66 -4.08
C PRO A 166 -6.26 9.92 -4.69
N ASP A 167 -4.93 9.97 -4.68
CA ASP A 167 -4.20 11.04 -5.36
C ASP A 167 -4.23 10.80 -6.88
N THR A 168 -4.77 11.77 -7.61
CA THR A 168 -4.91 11.74 -9.07
C THR A 168 -3.62 12.11 -9.79
N ILE A 169 -2.55 12.50 -9.08
CA ILE A 169 -1.25 12.83 -9.69
C ILE A 169 -0.65 11.66 -10.49
N ARG A 170 -1.06 10.43 -10.20
CA ARG A 170 -0.63 9.21 -10.90
C ARG A 170 -1.40 8.93 -12.18
N ASP A 171 -2.52 9.62 -12.41
CA ASP A 171 -3.39 9.38 -13.55
C ASP A 171 -2.77 9.94 -14.83
N TYR A 172 -2.96 9.23 -15.94
CA TYR A 172 -2.51 9.73 -17.23
C TYR A 172 -3.34 10.96 -17.64
N ASN A 173 -2.67 12.07 -17.92
CA ASN A 173 -3.30 13.32 -18.35
C ASN A 173 -2.98 13.62 -19.81
N SER A 174 -3.94 13.46 -20.71
CA SER A 174 -3.74 13.68 -22.15
C SER A 174 -3.59 15.15 -22.57
N ASN A 175 -3.82 16.11 -21.66
CA ASN A 175 -3.80 17.54 -21.97
C ASN A 175 -2.45 18.20 -21.69
N ILE A 176 -1.45 17.45 -21.25
CA ILE A 176 -0.11 17.96 -20.95
C ILE A 176 0.92 17.41 -21.93
N GLN A 177 2.10 18.04 -21.92
CA GLN A 177 3.23 17.51 -22.66
C GLN A 177 3.92 16.42 -21.82
N HIS A 178 4.31 15.35 -22.47
CA HIS A 178 4.88 14.17 -21.82
C HIS A 178 6.38 14.07 -22.04
N GLY A 179 7.08 13.59 -21.01
CA GLY A 179 8.45 13.17 -21.13
C GLY A 179 8.61 11.89 -21.95
N THR A 180 9.85 11.43 -22.05
CA THR A 180 10.21 10.18 -22.72
C THR A 180 11.01 9.31 -21.78
N VAL A 181 10.95 7.99 -21.96
CA VAL A 181 11.72 7.04 -21.18
C VAL A 181 12.62 6.23 -22.10
N ASP A 182 13.92 6.44 -21.97
CA ASP A 182 14.92 5.61 -22.63
C ASP A 182 15.24 4.39 -21.77
N SER A 183 15.67 3.29 -22.39
CA SER A 183 16.11 2.09 -21.69
C SER A 183 17.51 1.72 -22.14
N LEU A 184 18.41 1.44 -21.20
CA LEU A 184 19.78 1.02 -21.48
C LEU A 184 20.23 -0.09 -20.55
N LYS A 185 21.15 -0.92 -21.04
CA LYS A 185 21.86 -1.91 -20.23
C LYS A 185 23.15 -1.27 -19.73
N PHE A 186 23.29 -1.14 -18.42
CA PHE A 186 24.50 -0.65 -17.78
C PHE A 186 25.27 -1.82 -17.17
N GLY A 187 26.57 -1.91 -17.41
CA GLY A 187 27.46 -2.87 -16.75
C GLY A 187 28.48 -2.11 -15.92
N SER A 188 28.58 -2.41 -14.62
CA SER A 188 29.66 -1.88 -13.81
C SER A 188 30.93 -2.69 -14.07
N ALA A 189 32.06 -1.99 -14.25
CA ALA A 189 33.37 -2.64 -14.34
C ALA A 189 33.89 -3.14 -12.99
N SER A 190 33.34 -2.63 -11.87
CA SER A 190 33.87 -2.80 -10.51
C SER A 190 32.92 -3.51 -9.55
N SER A 191 31.69 -3.84 -9.95
CA SER A 191 30.76 -4.61 -9.09
C SER A 191 30.52 -6.01 -9.63
N ALA A 192 30.44 -6.98 -8.70
CA ALA A 192 30.09 -8.37 -9.01
C ALA A 192 28.60 -8.52 -9.45
N ASN A 193 27.81 -7.45 -9.38
CA ASN A 193 26.34 -7.49 -9.52
C ASN A 193 25.85 -7.53 -10.99
N GLY A 194 26.79 -7.64 -11.93
CA GLY A 194 26.51 -7.81 -13.36
C GLY A 194 25.80 -6.62 -14.02
N SER A 195 25.35 -6.81 -15.27
CA SER A 195 24.65 -5.75 -16.01
C SER A 195 23.21 -5.56 -15.52
N ARG A 196 22.78 -4.31 -15.34
CA ARG A 196 21.42 -3.90 -14.97
C ARG A 196 20.72 -3.19 -16.10
N THR A 197 19.41 -3.31 -16.12
CA THR A 197 18.54 -2.42 -16.88
C THR A 197 18.41 -1.09 -16.13
N ILE A 198 18.65 0.02 -16.83
CA ILE A 198 18.38 1.37 -16.34
C ILE A 198 17.36 2.01 -17.28
N LYS A 199 16.33 2.63 -16.72
CA LYS A 199 15.41 3.49 -17.46
C LYS A 199 15.65 4.94 -17.12
N ILE A 200 15.73 5.81 -18.11
CA ILE A 200 15.98 7.24 -17.93
C ILE A 200 14.76 8.01 -18.42
N TYR A 201 14.05 8.63 -17.50
CA TYR A 201 13.03 9.62 -17.81
C TYR A 201 13.68 10.95 -18.15
N LYS A 202 13.30 11.50 -19.30
CA LYS A 202 13.67 12.83 -19.78
C LYS A 202 12.40 13.67 -19.83
N PRO A 203 12.36 14.86 -19.19
CA PRO A 203 11.18 15.71 -19.22
C PRO A 203 10.91 16.21 -20.64
N PHE A 204 9.68 16.66 -20.92
CA PHE A 204 9.35 17.24 -22.22
C PHE A 204 10.31 18.38 -22.59
N GLY A 205 10.74 18.43 -23.85
CA GLY A 205 11.66 19.45 -24.36
C GLY A 205 13.12 19.30 -23.89
N PHE A 206 13.48 18.14 -23.32
CA PHE A 206 14.80 17.83 -22.76
C PHE A 206 15.99 18.40 -23.56
N ASP A 207 16.01 18.25 -24.88
CA ASP A 207 17.14 18.67 -25.73
C ASP A 207 17.39 20.20 -25.72
N SER A 208 16.38 20.99 -25.34
CA SER A 208 16.48 22.44 -25.22
C SER A 208 16.83 22.92 -23.80
N LEU A 209 16.71 22.02 -22.81
CA LEU A 209 16.95 22.32 -21.41
C LEU A 209 18.43 22.14 -21.05
N LYS A 210 18.89 22.88 -20.04
CA LYS A 210 20.29 22.83 -19.57
C LYS A 210 20.32 22.79 -18.05
N ASN A 211 21.39 22.20 -17.49
CA ASN A 211 21.65 22.14 -16.05
C ASN A 211 20.49 21.53 -15.23
N LEU A 212 19.87 20.47 -15.76
CA LEU A 212 18.78 19.79 -15.07
C LEU A 212 19.30 19.02 -13.84
N PRO A 213 18.55 19.02 -12.72
CA PRO A 213 18.81 18.09 -11.64
C PRO A 213 18.61 16.65 -12.09
N SER A 214 19.28 15.73 -11.41
CA SER A 214 19.10 14.29 -11.59
C SER A 214 18.59 13.64 -10.30
N PHE A 215 17.59 12.77 -10.41
CA PHE A 215 17.08 11.97 -9.30
C PHE A 215 17.24 10.48 -9.62
N TYR A 216 17.63 9.67 -8.63
CA TYR A 216 17.90 8.25 -8.79
C TYR A 216 16.92 7.44 -7.94
N ILE A 217 16.26 6.48 -8.55
CA ILE A 217 15.23 5.65 -7.91
C ILE A 217 15.69 4.19 -7.98
N ASN A 218 15.96 3.63 -6.80
CA ASN A 218 16.14 2.18 -6.62
C ASN A 218 14.79 1.47 -6.80
N ASP A 219 14.83 0.19 -7.17
CA ASP A 219 13.64 -0.58 -7.58
C ASP A 219 12.79 0.14 -8.64
N GLY A 220 13.46 0.93 -9.47
CA GLY A 220 12.82 1.92 -10.31
C GLY A 220 11.93 1.32 -11.39
N LEU A 221 12.17 0.07 -11.81
CA LEU A 221 11.27 -0.61 -12.73
C LEU A 221 9.91 -0.90 -12.07
N LYS A 222 9.90 -1.30 -10.80
CA LYS A 222 8.66 -1.50 -10.03
C LYS A 222 7.96 -0.16 -9.77
N ALA A 223 8.72 0.91 -9.53
CA ALA A 223 8.16 2.25 -9.40
C ALA A 223 7.44 2.72 -10.68
N ILE A 224 7.99 2.42 -11.85
CA ILE A 224 7.32 2.68 -13.13
C ILE A 224 6.06 1.81 -13.27
N GLU A 225 6.18 0.50 -13.02
CA GLU A 225 5.12 -0.48 -13.30
C GLU A 225 3.93 -0.38 -12.34
N TYR A 226 4.17 -0.31 -11.03
CA TYR A 226 3.12 -0.40 -10.01
C TYR A 226 2.72 0.96 -9.42
N CYS A 227 3.58 1.97 -9.54
CA CYS A 227 3.36 3.28 -8.92
C CYS A 227 3.14 4.41 -9.95
N SER A 228 3.14 4.12 -11.25
CA SER A 228 2.89 5.08 -12.33
C SER A 228 3.79 6.33 -12.29
N TYR A 229 5.06 6.16 -11.90
CA TYR A 229 5.99 7.27 -11.69
C TYR A 229 6.14 8.20 -12.90
N ILE A 230 6.00 7.70 -14.13
CA ILE A 230 6.10 8.53 -15.34
C ILE A 230 4.98 9.57 -15.38
N ASN A 231 3.74 9.15 -15.11
CA ASN A 231 2.60 10.08 -15.04
C ASN A 231 2.78 11.08 -13.89
N ILE A 232 3.26 10.61 -12.73
CA ILE A 232 3.54 11.48 -11.57
C ILE A 232 4.53 12.58 -11.95
N LEU A 233 5.64 12.23 -12.59
CA LEU A 233 6.67 13.18 -13.01
C LEU A 233 6.10 14.18 -14.03
N ASP A 234 5.42 13.70 -15.06
CA ASP A 234 4.80 14.56 -16.07
C ASP A 234 3.79 15.53 -15.45
N ASN A 235 2.89 15.04 -14.60
CA ASN A 235 1.86 15.85 -13.97
C ASN A 235 2.45 16.89 -13.00
N LEU A 236 3.45 16.51 -12.19
CA LEU A 236 4.11 17.44 -11.27
C LEU A 236 4.88 18.54 -12.00
N ILE A 237 5.54 18.21 -13.12
CA ILE A 237 6.25 19.18 -13.96
C ILE A 237 5.25 20.11 -14.65
N ALA A 238 4.21 19.56 -15.27
CA ALA A 238 3.20 20.33 -15.98
C ALA A 238 2.41 21.27 -15.04
N SER A 239 2.18 20.86 -13.79
CA SER A 239 1.54 21.72 -12.78
C SER A 239 2.51 22.69 -12.10
N GLY A 240 3.80 22.70 -12.46
CA GLY A 240 4.82 23.55 -11.86
C GLY A 240 5.14 23.24 -10.39
N LYS A 241 4.78 22.05 -9.89
CA LYS A 241 5.07 21.61 -8.52
C LYS A 241 6.53 21.19 -8.36
N ILE A 242 7.16 20.72 -9.44
CA ILE A 242 8.61 20.48 -9.52
C ILE A 242 9.18 21.10 -10.80
N SER A 243 10.48 21.44 -10.77
CA SER A 243 11.21 21.82 -11.98
C SER A 243 11.47 20.58 -12.87
N PRO A 244 11.64 20.73 -14.19
CA PRO A 244 12.08 19.64 -15.05
C PRO A 244 13.29 18.91 -14.47
N VAL A 245 13.26 17.59 -14.46
CA VAL A 245 14.25 16.73 -13.81
C VAL A 245 14.49 15.48 -14.63
N VAL A 246 15.74 15.03 -14.72
CA VAL A 246 16.08 13.71 -15.28
C VAL A 246 15.97 12.67 -14.18
N VAL A 247 15.22 11.60 -14.39
CA VAL A 247 15.05 10.54 -13.38
C VAL A 247 15.60 9.21 -13.89
N VAL A 248 16.50 8.62 -13.10
CA VAL A 248 17.18 7.37 -13.41
C VAL A 248 16.58 6.26 -12.54
N PHE A 249 15.85 5.36 -13.18
CA PHE A 249 15.20 4.20 -12.56
C PHE A 249 16.11 2.98 -12.69
N ILE A 250 16.52 2.44 -11.55
CA ILE A 250 17.50 1.35 -11.46
C ILE A 250 16.76 0.03 -11.22
N GLU A 251 17.05 -0.99 -12.04
CA GLU A 251 16.52 -2.34 -11.85
C GLU A 251 16.97 -2.95 -10.51
N TYR A 252 15.98 -3.46 -9.78
CA TYR A 252 16.20 -4.33 -8.61
C TYR A 252 16.88 -5.62 -9.04
N LYS A 253 17.87 -6.06 -8.26
CA LYS A 253 18.41 -7.42 -8.37
C LYS A 253 18.48 -8.07 -7.00
N GLU A 254 18.00 -9.30 -6.95
CA GLU A 254 18.15 -10.16 -5.78
C GLU A 254 19.63 -10.35 -5.43
N GLY A 255 19.99 -10.17 -4.16
CA GLY A 255 21.38 -10.22 -3.67
C GLY A 255 22.10 -8.88 -3.62
N ASP A 256 21.46 -7.77 -4.00
CA ASP A 256 21.89 -6.46 -3.56
C ASP A 256 21.75 -6.40 -2.03
N GLN A 257 22.87 -6.32 -1.33
CA GLN A 257 22.86 -6.05 0.11
C GLN A 257 22.23 -4.67 0.27
N ASP A 258 21.00 -4.61 0.79
CA ASP A 258 20.40 -3.37 1.28
C ASP A 258 21.42 -2.74 2.22
N PHE A 259 21.87 -1.52 1.87
CA PHE A 259 22.98 -0.78 2.47
C PHE A 259 23.24 -1.17 3.94
N SER A 260 24.17 -2.11 4.13
CA SER A 260 24.67 -2.55 5.44
C SER A 260 25.65 -1.55 6.02
#